data_AF-A0A3P7E8M9-F1
#
_entry.id   AF-A0A3P7E8M9-F1
#
_cell.length_a   1.000
_cell.length_b   1.000
_cell.length_c   1.000
_cell.angle_alpha   90.00
_cell.angle_beta   90.00
_cell.angle_gamma   90.00
#
_symmetry.space_group_name_H-M   'P 1'
#
loop_
_entity.id
_entity.type
_entity.pdbx_description
1 polymer ?
#
loop_
_entity_poly.entity_id
_entity_poly.type
_entity_poly.pdbx_seq_one_letter_code
_entity_poly.pdbx_strand_id
1 'polypeptide(L)'
;MNIDKHIQSKQTRENKTTGKDIVKRTKRKYRCRVRSPETIRRTKQIRRSKANARERRRMHNLNEALEKLRRILPQLPDEPKLTKIETLRMANKYIYALRQILSSGQEEETISTTHHFISR
;
A
#
# COMPACT_ATOMS: atom_id res chain seq x y z
N MET A 1 26.38 26.32 -6.54
CA MET A 1 26.15 26.38 -5.07
C MET A 1 26.08 24.95 -4.55
N ASN A 2 27.09 24.53 -3.80
CA ASN A 2 27.18 23.16 -3.26
C ASN A 2 26.11 22.94 -2.19
N ILE A 3 25.13 22.10 -2.52
CA ILE A 3 24.07 21.65 -1.61
C ILE A 3 24.64 20.45 -0.87
N ASP A 4 25.30 20.72 0.25
CA ASP A 4 25.91 19.69 1.10
C ASP A 4 24.80 18.85 1.75
N LYS A 5 24.70 17.58 1.33
CA LYS A 5 23.71 16.61 1.79
C LYS A 5 24.22 15.96 3.08
N HIS A 6 24.16 16.68 4.20
CA HIS A 6 24.47 16.07 5.49
C HIS A 6 23.29 15.22 5.97
N ILE A 7 23.30 13.95 5.53
CA ILE A 7 22.36 12.90 5.94
C ILE A 7 22.86 12.33 7.26
N GLN A 8 22.47 12.94 8.38
CA GLN A 8 22.68 12.32 9.69
C GLN A 8 21.70 11.17 9.89
N SER A 9 22.28 9.99 9.98
CA SER A 9 21.61 8.74 10.28
C SER A 9 21.52 8.53 11.80
N LYS A 10 20.47 7.79 12.20
CA LYS A 10 20.33 7.01 13.45
C LYS A 10 20.09 7.80 14.75
N GLN A 11 18.88 7.62 15.29
CA GLN A 11 18.63 6.93 16.56
C GLN A 11 17.11 6.85 16.80
N THR A 12 16.56 5.65 16.61
CA THR A 12 15.21 5.27 17.00
C THR A 12 15.11 5.29 18.51
N ARG A 13 14.47 6.30 19.09
CA ARG A 13 14.18 6.32 20.53
C ARG A 13 12.96 5.45 20.80
N GLU A 14 13.21 4.30 21.42
CA GLU A 14 12.18 3.47 22.05
C GLU A 14 11.62 4.22 23.27
N ASN A 15 10.57 5.02 23.06
CA ASN A 15 9.89 5.67 24.17
C ASN A 15 8.93 4.67 24.84
N LYS A 16 9.46 3.94 25.82
CA LYS A 16 8.64 3.19 26.80
C LYS A 16 7.73 4.18 27.53
N THR A 17 6.43 4.05 27.30
CA THR A 17 5.39 4.86 27.93
C THR A 17 5.20 4.42 29.37
N THR A 18 5.92 5.01 30.31
CA THR A 18 5.64 4.85 31.74
C THR A 18 4.40 5.68 32.07
N GLY A 19 3.25 5.02 32.12
CA GLY A 19 2.00 5.61 32.58
C GLY A 19 2.08 5.99 34.04
N LYS A 20 2.31 7.27 34.33
CA LYS A 20 2.05 7.95 35.61
C LYS A 20 2.31 9.42 35.36
N ASP A 21 1.28 10.14 34.88
CA ASP A 21 1.08 11.59 35.03
C ASP A 21 -0.14 11.99 34.20
N ILE A 22 -1.32 11.53 34.62
CA ILE A 22 -2.60 12.10 34.17
C ILE A 22 -2.80 13.41 34.93
N VAL A 23 -1.89 14.37 34.74
CA VAL A 23 -2.12 15.74 35.18
C VAL A 23 -3.23 16.27 34.29
N LYS A 24 -4.43 16.43 34.88
CA LYS A 24 -5.60 17.06 34.27
C LYS A 24 -5.21 18.46 33.81
N ARG A 25 -4.64 18.57 32.60
CA ARG A 25 -4.22 19.83 32.00
C ARG A 25 -5.46 20.71 31.93
N THR A 26 -5.52 21.65 32.88
CA THR A 26 -6.58 22.63 32.98
C THR A 26 -6.78 23.24 31.60
N LYS A 27 -8.05 23.33 31.17
CA LYS A 27 -8.43 23.96 29.92
C LYS A 27 -8.01 25.43 30.02
N ARG A 28 -6.75 25.74 29.73
CA ARG A 28 -6.28 27.11 29.54
C ARG A 28 -7.19 27.64 28.46
N LYS A 29 -8.17 28.45 28.88
CA LYS A 29 -9.15 29.11 28.03
C LYS A 29 -8.38 29.56 26.80
N TYR A 30 -8.72 28.98 25.66
CA TYR A 30 -8.05 29.18 24.40
C TYR A 30 -8.14 30.66 24.07
N ARG A 31 -7.23 31.48 24.60
CA ARG A 31 -6.93 32.75 24.00
C ARG A 31 -6.29 32.34 22.69
N CYS A 32 -7.12 32.28 21.65
CA CYS A 32 -6.71 32.05 20.28
C CYS A 32 -5.76 33.19 19.95
N ARG A 33 -4.49 33.06 20.32
CA ARG A 33 -3.45 33.94 19.81
C ARG A 33 -3.48 33.71 18.30
N VAL A 34 -3.94 34.73 17.58
CA VAL A 34 -3.94 34.73 16.12
C VAL A 34 -2.52 34.38 15.70
N ARG A 35 -2.37 33.24 15.05
CA ARG A 35 -1.05 32.79 14.60
C ARG A 35 -0.61 33.70 13.45
N SER A 36 0.68 34.01 13.38
CA SER A 36 1.23 34.72 12.22
C SER A 36 0.86 33.98 10.92
N PRO A 37 0.51 34.70 9.84
CA PRO A 37 0.19 34.11 8.54
C PRO A 37 1.21 33.06 8.08
N GLU A 38 2.49 33.31 8.36
CA GLU A 38 3.58 32.38 8.00
C GLU A 38 3.50 31.06 8.78
N THR A 39 3.17 31.11 10.06
CA THR A 39 2.98 29.92 10.89
C THR A 39 1.78 29.10 10.41
N ILE A 40 0.71 29.77 9.97
CA ILE A 40 -0.48 29.12 9.40
C ILE A 40 -0.09 28.40 8.09
N ARG A 41 0.66 29.07 7.20
CA ARG A 41 1.15 28.52 5.93
C ARG A 41 2.01 27.28 6.14
N ARG A 42 3.02 27.35 7.03
CA ARG A 42 3.87 26.19 7.38
C ARG A 42 3.08 25.03 7.95
N THR A 43 2.15 25.32 8.87
CA THR A 43 1.28 24.29 9.46
C THR A 43 0.43 23.60 8.38
N LYS A 44 -0.15 24.36 7.45
CA LYS A 44 -0.92 23.83 6.32
C LYS A 44 -0.05 22.93 5.43
N GLN A 45 1.17 23.35 5.12
CA GLN A 45 2.11 22.56 4.33
C GLN A 45 2.46 21.23 5.02
N ILE A 46 2.76 21.25 6.33
CA ILE A 46 3.05 20.04 7.10
C ILE A 46 1.85 19.09 7.09
N ARG A 47 0.62 19.60 7.26
CA ARG A 47 -0.60 18.78 7.22
C ARG A 47 -0.79 18.12 5.86
N ARG A 48 -0.55 18.87 4.76
CA ARG A 48 -0.61 18.35 3.39
C ARG A 48 0.46 17.26 3.17
N SER A 49 1.70 17.51 3.57
CA SER A 49 2.78 16.50 3.47
C SER A 49 2.47 15.23 4.26
N LYS A 50 1.93 15.34 5.47
CA LYS A 50 1.49 14.19 6.28
C LYS A 50 0.35 13.44 5.61
N ALA A 51 -0.61 14.13 4.98
CA ALA A 51 -1.68 13.48 4.22
C ALA A 51 -1.15 12.71 3.00
N ASN A 52 -0.27 13.34 2.22
CA ASN A 52 0.37 12.70 1.06
C ASN A 52 1.19 11.47 1.45
N ALA A 53 1.88 11.52 2.60
CA ALA A 53 2.61 10.36 3.12
C ALA A 53 1.68 9.19 3.47
N ARG A 54 0.51 9.46 4.06
CA ARG A 54 -0.50 8.42 4.31
C ARG A 54 -1.05 7.83 3.02
N GLU A 55 -1.33 8.66 2.02
CA GLU A 55 -1.84 8.17 0.74
C GLU A 55 -0.82 7.29 0.01
N ARG A 56 0.47 7.68 0.02
CA ARG A 56 1.54 6.82 -0.51
C ARG A 56 1.57 5.46 0.18
N ARG A 57 1.53 5.42 1.52
CA ARG A 57 1.49 4.16 2.26
C ARG A 57 0.27 3.32 1.91
N ARG A 58 -0.92 3.93 1.82
CA ARG A 58 -2.15 3.24 1.38
C ARG A 58 -1.96 2.60 0.00
N MET A 59 -1.40 3.35 -0.95
CA MET A 59 -1.15 2.87 -2.31
C MET A 59 -0.09 1.76 -2.36
N HIS A 60 0.98 1.85 -1.55
CA HIS A 60 1.98 0.79 -1.43
C HIS A 60 1.34 -0.53 -0.95
N ASN A 61 0.54 -0.48 0.12
CA ASN A 61 -0.17 -1.66 0.63
C ASN A 61 -1.11 -2.28 -0.43
N LEU A 62 -1.81 -1.45 -1.21
CA LEU A 62 -2.66 -1.94 -2.31
C LEU A 62 -1.83 -2.64 -3.39
N ASN A 63 -0.69 -2.05 -3.77
CA ASN A 63 0.20 -2.65 -4.77
C ASN A 63 0.85 -3.95 -4.26
N GLU A 64 1.16 -4.06 -2.97
CA GLU A 64 1.64 -5.30 -2.36
C GLU A 64 0.58 -6.41 -2.40
N ALA A 65 -0.68 -6.09 -2.11
CA ALA A 65 -1.77 -7.05 -2.24
C ALA A 65 -1.95 -7.52 -3.69
N LEU A 66 -1.85 -6.60 -4.65
CA LEU A 66 -1.88 -6.93 -6.08
C LEU A 66 -0.69 -7.83 -6.47
N GLU A 67 0.48 -7.62 -5.87
CA GLU A 67 1.64 -8.48 -6.11
C GLU A 67 1.47 -9.89 -5.57
N LYS A 68 0.89 -10.02 -4.37
CA LYS A 68 0.53 -11.33 -3.81
C LYS A 68 -0.42 -12.09 -4.73
N LEU A 69 -1.39 -11.38 -5.33
CA LEU A 69 -2.28 -11.97 -6.32
C LEU A 69 -1.50 -12.50 -7.52
N ARG A 70 -0.58 -11.71 -8.13
CA ARG A 70 0.23 -12.18 -9.27
C ARG A 70 0.98 -13.49 -8.99
N ARG A 71 1.54 -13.64 -7.78
CA ARG A 71 2.34 -14.81 -7.40
C ARG A 71 1.57 -16.12 -7.37
N ILE A 72 0.25 -16.08 -7.17
CA ILE A 72 -0.59 -17.28 -7.11
C ILE A 72 -1.30 -17.55 -8.44
N LEU A 73 -1.11 -16.69 -9.43
CA LEU A 73 -1.70 -16.89 -10.74
C LEU A 73 -0.80 -17.74 -11.63
N PRO A 74 -1.38 -18.53 -12.54
CA PRO A 74 -0.60 -19.28 -13.52
C PRO A 74 0.11 -18.31 -14.50
N GLN A 75 1.44 -18.27 -14.47
CA GLN A 75 2.32 -17.50 -15.36
C GLN A 75 3.59 -18.31 -15.65
N LEU A 76 4.16 -18.15 -16.84
CA LEU A 76 5.48 -18.72 -17.13
C LEU A 76 6.58 -17.92 -16.41
N PRO A 77 7.68 -18.57 -16.00
CA PRO A 77 8.76 -17.90 -15.26
C PRO A 77 9.42 -16.74 -16.04
N ASP A 78 9.43 -16.81 -17.38
CA ASP A 78 10.05 -15.81 -18.26
C ASP A 78 9.04 -14.81 -18.86
N GLU A 79 7.76 -14.93 -18.50
CA GLU A 79 6.75 -13.97 -18.97
C GLU A 79 6.89 -12.61 -18.28
N PRO A 80 6.59 -11.52 -19.00
CA PRO A 80 6.59 -10.21 -18.40
C PRO A 80 5.52 -10.12 -17.33
N LYS A 81 5.85 -9.41 -16.26
CA LYS A 81 4.91 -9.12 -15.17
C LYS A 81 3.65 -8.44 -15.71
N LEU A 82 2.50 -9.06 -15.43
CA LEU A 82 1.20 -8.52 -15.84
C LEU A 82 0.92 -7.11 -15.30
N THR A 83 0.31 -6.30 -16.14
CA THR A 83 -0.27 -5.01 -15.75
C THR A 83 -1.40 -5.21 -14.74
N LYS A 84 -1.88 -4.11 -14.14
CA LYS A 84 -2.96 -4.17 -13.14
C LYS A 84 -4.25 -4.77 -13.72
N ILE A 85 -4.63 -4.38 -14.93
CA ILE A 85 -5.87 -4.85 -15.56
C ILE A 85 -5.76 -6.32 -15.98
N GLU A 86 -4.62 -6.74 -16.53
CA GLU A 86 -4.37 -8.14 -16.90
C GLU A 86 -4.39 -9.04 -15.67
N THR A 87 -3.74 -8.64 -14.58
CA THR A 87 -3.74 -9.40 -13.31
C THR A 87 -5.18 -9.68 -12.84
N LEU A 88 -6.06 -8.68 -12.88
CA LEU A 88 -7.45 -8.83 -12.46
C LEU A 88 -8.27 -9.71 -13.42
N ARG A 89 -8.10 -9.51 -14.74
CA ARG A 89 -8.76 -10.34 -15.77
C ARG A 89 -8.33 -11.79 -15.65
N MET A 90 -7.04 -12.03 -15.51
CA MET A 90 -6.47 -13.37 -15.39
C MET A 90 -6.90 -14.05 -14.09
N ALA A 91 -6.96 -13.32 -12.97
CA ALA A 91 -7.52 -13.84 -11.73
C ALA A 91 -8.98 -14.28 -11.90
N ASN A 92 -9.81 -13.49 -12.60
CA ASN A 92 -11.19 -13.86 -12.89
C ASN A 92 -11.27 -15.13 -13.77
N LYS A 93 -10.49 -15.17 -14.87
CA LYS A 93 -10.37 -16.35 -15.74
C LYS A 93 -9.93 -17.59 -14.96
N TYR A 94 -8.94 -17.45 -14.08
CA TYR A 94 -8.40 -18.56 -13.29
C TYR A 94 -9.41 -19.10 -12.28
N ILE A 95 -10.12 -18.22 -11.55
CA ILE A 95 -11.22 -18.62 -10.66
C ILE A 95 -12.29 -19.39 -11.47
N TYR A 96 -12.67 -18.89 -12.65
CA TYR A 96 -13.64 -19.56 -13.50
C TYR A 96 -13.16 -20.96 -13.93
N ALA A 97 -11.92 -21.07 -14.42
CA ALA A 97 -11.35 -22.35 -14.84
C ALA A 97 -11.30 -23.38 -13.70
N LEU A 98 -10.85 -22.99 -12.50
CA LEU A 98 -10.84 -23.86 -11.32
C LEU A 98 -12.25 -24.35 -10.97
N ARG A 99 -13.27 -23.49 -11.08
CA ARG A 99 -14.68 -23.89 -10.86
C ARG A 99 -15.16 -24.89 -11.90
N GLN A 100 -14.80 -24.73 -13.17
CA GLN A 100 -15.14 -25.69 -14.21
C GLN A 100 -14.50 -27.06 -13.94
N ILE A 101 -13.22 -27.11 -13.56
CA ILE A 101 -12.49 -28.35 -13.22
C ILE A 101 -13.20 -29.10 -12.10
N LEU A 102 -13.55 -28.38 -11.02
CA LEU A 102 -14.25 -28.97 -9.88
C LEU A 102 -15.66 -29.45 -10.23
N SER A 103 -16.26 -28.94 -11.31
CA SER A 103 -17.63 -29.28 -11.73
C SER A 103 -17.66 -30.39 -12.78
N SER A 104 -16.66 -30.47 -13.67
CA SER A 104 -16.61 -31.48 -14.72
C SER A 104 -16.18 -32.86 -14.21
N GLY A 105 -15.57 -32.93 -13.02
CA GLY A 105 -15.01 -34.18 -12.48
C GLY A 105 -13.91 -34.78 -13.36
N GLN A 106 -13.45 -34.05 -14.38
CA GLN A 106 -12.46 -34.50 -15.35
C GLN A 106 -11.11 -33.88 -14.99
N GLU A 107 -10.29 -34.76 -14.44
CA GLU A 107 -8.90 -34.62 -14.06
C GLU A 107 -8.01 -34.16 -15.24
N GLU A 108 -7.09 -33.24 -14.93
CA GLU A 108 -5.82 -32.95 -15.60
C GLU A 108 -5.74 -32.21 -16.96
N GLU A 109 -6.57 -32.46 -17.98
CA GLU A 109 -6.24 -31.88 -19.31
C GLU A 109 -6.63 -30.39 -19.51
N THR A 110 -7.59 -29.89 -18.72
CA THR A 110 -8.07 -28.51 -18.91
C THR A 110 -7.07 -27.45 -18.43
N ILE A 111 -6.02 -27.81 -17.69
CA ILE A 111 -4.98 -26.85 -17.30
C ILE A 111 -4.25 -26.33 -18.54
N SER A 112 -3.96 -27.21 -19.50
CA SER A 112 -3.32 -26.86 -20.78
C SER A 112 -4.24 -25.95 -21.62
N THR A 113 -5.52 -26.30 -21.72
CA THR A 113 -6.51 -25.46 -22.43
C THR A 113 -6.73 -24.11 -21.73
N THR A 114 -6.72 -24.10 -20.39
CA THR A 114 -6.84 -22.89 -19.57
C THR A 114 -5.65 -21.97 -19.80
N HIS A 115 -4.44 -22.54 -19.86
CA HIS A 115 -3.23 -21.79 -20.21
C HIS A 115 -3.39 -21.11 -21.58
N HIS A 116 -3.89 -21.84 -22.59
CA HIS A 116 -4.12 -21.29 -23.93
C HIS A 116 -5.20 -20.18 -23.94
N PHE A 117 -6.28 -20.34 -23.17
CA PHE A 117 -7.37 -19.35 -23.10
C PHE A 117 -6.97 -18.08 -22.33
N ILE A 118 -5.91 -18.16 -21.52
CA ILE A 118 -5.36 -17.04 -20.78
C ILE A 118 -4.35 -16.25 -21.62
N SER A 119 -3.54 -16.93 -22.46
CA SER A 119 -2.52 -16.31 -23.30
C SER A 119 -3.05 -15.59 -24.57
N ARG A 120 -4.32 -15.76 -24.95
CA ARG A 120 -4.99 -14.98 -26.02
C ARG A 120 -5.93 -13.91 -25.45
#